data_AF-A0A101WK63-F1
#
_entry.id   AF-A0A101WK63-F1
#
_cell.length_a   1.000
_cell.length_b   1.000
_cell.length_c   1.000
_cell.angle_alpha   90.00
_cell.angle_beta   90.00
_cell.angle_gamma   90.00
#
_symmetry.space_group_name_H-M   'P 1'
#
loop_
_entity.id
_entity.type
_entity.pdbx_description
1 polymer ?
#
loop_
_entity_poly.entity_id
_entity_poly.type
_entity_poly.pdbx_seq_one_letter_code
_entity_poly.pdbx_strand_id
1 'polypeptide(L)'
;MENISIISKIKNHALNRVKKYFSGLSIREQQVFINHVIRYYDQTYDLWLSQYNGNNNEILDYLTFSFPVVFRYLYKDYSSTEGCPLIPSSLMSMQTIRDFLDICYKAGLMENYEELLRTGVLQYEIKGENNVYLSYTNKYFSIERVEKVQSVKYSHAMMRSMQSEYHRGLTQLIRIINKMEKLVYTWNDDFIGYEADPEVDLFFIRNAQLDFAQATEWDGFSETSKFGDIEYHFFLSALIAIESINIKHSQFVQVAMKKDPNLESHNILPCIEDYITVVDTISYILGTSQETAETILNTFLFDEEKREYYSHISAPNPPFIRISSTQLLRSFSGCIYRPIEFMLAELKRLYPEDWDRNTKERERMFRDELYKYFTDDRFITFNRSIDIVENGKRITDIDACIIDKETNDIAFIQLKWQDSIYESVRSLVSKRKNYVEKATKWVQDIEQWINMTSERRIADFLQLSPQFVCKDKIKSFVIGRHNGNYSGDERPCSNAAWCQWYNLTKLIGVSQNDITIPKLFDLIQKESPYNQQNSISPSEIKYGNYCIQLVAPPYNYA
;
A
#
# COMPACT_ATOMS: atom_id res chain seq x y z
N MET A 1 -8.66 38.06 11.61
CA MET A 1 -7.34 37.41 11.70
C MET A 1 -7.60 35.98 12.13
N GLU A 2 -7.51 35.02 11.21
CA GLU A 2 -7.67 33.60 11.57
C GLU A 2 -6.57 33.22 12.57
N ASN A 3 -6.97 32.60 13.68
CA ASN A 3 -6.05 32.19 14.72
C ASN A 3 -5.22 31.02 14.18
N ILE A 4 -4.02 31.30 13.64
CA ILE A 4 -3.12 30.28 13.09
C ILE A 4 -2.77 29.29 14.21
N SER A 5 -3.12 28.01 14.03
CA SER A 5 -2.83 26.94 15.00
C SER A 5 -1.32 26.82 15.26
N ILE A 6 -0.93 26.31 16.43
CA ILE A 6 0.50 26.02 16.72
C ILE A 6 1.08 25.04 15.68
N ILE A 7 0.28 24.07 15.21
CA ILE A 7 0.63 23.14 14.13
C ILE A 7 1.03 23.90 12.86
N SER A 8 0.18 24.82 12.40
CA SER A 8 0.43 25.64 11.22
C SER A 8 1.66 26.56 11.39
N LYS A 9 1.91 27.09 12.59
CA LYS A 9 3.12 27.88 12.90
C LYS A 9 4.39 27.03 12.77
N ILE A 10 4.40 25.84 13.36
CA ILE A 10 5.54 24.91 13.29
C ILE A 10 5.79 24.51 11.84
N LYS A 11 4.75 24.10 11.11
CA LYS A 11 4.82 23.76 9.68
C LYS A 11 5.47 24.87 8.87
N ASN A 12 4.92 26.09 8.94
CA ASN A 12 5.41 27.22 8.16
C ASN A 12 6.87 27.57 8.52
N HIS A 13 7.23 27.50 9.79
CA HIS A 13 8.62 27.73 10.22
C HIS A 13 9.57 26.65 9.67
N ALA A 14 9.20 25.37 9.76
CA ALA A 14 9.99 24.27 9.22
C ALA A 14 10.16 24.37 7.70
N LEU A 15 9.07 24.61 6.95
CA LEU A 15 9.11 24.81 5.49
C LEU A 15 9.98 26.00 5.08
N ASN A 16 9.96 27.09 5.84
CA ASN A 16 10.86 28.22 5.58
C ASN A 16 12.34 27.85 5.79
N ARG A 17 12.66 26.95 6.74
CA ARG A 17 14.02 26.43 6.91
C ARG A 17 14.42 25.51 5.76
N VAL A 18 13.52 24.63 5.29
CA VAL A 18 13.74 23.79 4.09
C VAL A 18 14.11 24.66 2.89
N LYS A 19 13.32 25.70 2.61
CA LYS A 19 13.58 26.63 1.49
C LYS A 19 14.94 27.33 1.60
N LYS A 20 15.35 27.73 2.80
CA LYS A 20 16.65 28.38 3.05
C LYS A 20 17.85 27.45 2.82
N TYR A 21 17.66 26.14 2.98
CA TYR A 21 18.72 25.15 2.78
C TYR A 21 19.24 25.15 1.33
N PHE A 22 18.37 25.49 0.37
CA PHE A 22 18.65 25.36 -1.06
C PHE A 22 18.73 26.67 -1.82
N SER A 23 18.42 27.81 -1.18
CA SER A 23 18.32 29.12 -1.84
C SER A 23 19.63 29.62 -2.46
N GLY A 24 20.75 28.92 -2.31
CA GLY A 24 22.04 29.23 -2.92
C GLY A 24 22.74 28.06 -3.60
N LEU A 25 22.12 26.88 -3.68
CA LEU A 25 22.73 25.72 -4.34
C LEU A 25 22.50 25.79 -5.86
N SER A 26 23.54 25.54 -6.64
CA SER A 26 23.44 25.27 -8.07
C SER A 26 22.64 23.98 -8.36
N ILE A 27 22.20 23.80 -9.61
CA ILE A 27 21.52 22.57 -10.04
C ILE A 27 22.37 21.33 -9.76
N ARG A 28 23.70 21.43 -9.96
CA ARG A 28 24.64 20.33 -9.69
C ARG A 28 24.79 20.01 -8.21
N GLU A 29 24.85 21.02 -7.35
CA GLU A 29 24.88 20.79 -5.91
C GLU A 29 23.58 20.15 -5.42
N GLN A 30 22.43 20.58 -5.96
CA GLN A 30 21.13 19.95 -5.65
C GLN A 30 21.05 18.50 -6.16
N GLN A 31 21.60 18.22 -7.35
CA GLN A 31 21.71 16.87 -7.93
C GLN A 31 22.56 15.93 -7.04
N VAL A 32 23.68 16.41 -6.51
CA VAL A 32 24.49 15.64 -5.54
C VAL A 32 23.75 15.46 -4.22
N PHE A 33 23.07 16.51 -3.76
CA PHE A 33 22.33 16.49 -2.51
C PHE A 33 21.18 15.48 -2.54
N ILE A 34 20.42 15.38 -3.64
CA ILE A 34 19.35 14.38 -3.76
C ILE A 34 19.90 12.96 -3.74
N ASN A 35 21.08 12.72 -4.32
CA ASN A 35 21.75 11.41 -4.22
C ASN A 35 22.06 11.05 -2.75
N HIS A 36 22.66 11.96 -1.99
CA HIS A 36 22.92 11.73 -0.56
C HIS A 36 21.64 11.55 0.27
N VAL A 37 20.54 12.23 -0.09
CA VAL A 37 19.23 11.99 0.53
C VAL A 37 18.77 10.55 0.32
N ILE A 38 18.80 10.06 -0.92
CA ILE A 38 18.35 8.69 -1.22
C ILE A 38 19.25 7.66 -0.54
N ARG A 39 20.56 7.88 -0.51
CA ARG A 39 21.51 7.06 0.28
C ARG A 39 21.12 6.98 1.75
N TYR A 40 20.76 8.10 2.36
CA TYR A 40 20.33 8.13 3.75
C TYR A 40 19.00 7.37 3.95
N TYR A 41 18.03 7.56 3.06
CA TYR A 41 16.75 6.84 3.13
C TYR A 41 16.92 5.34 2.98
N ASP A 42 17.67 4.90 1.97
CA ASP A 42 17.91 3.50 1.69
C ASP A 42 18.68 2.83 2.84
N GLN A 43 19.70 3.49 3.38
CA GLN A 43 20.41 3.00 4.57
C GLN A 43 19.49 2.91 5.80
N THR A 44 18.66 3.92 6.03
CA THR A 44 17.75 3.94 7.19
C THR A 44 16.70 2.83 7.07
N TYR A 45 16.20 2.58 5.85
CA TYR A 45 15.25 1.51 5.58
C TYR A 45 15.88 0.12 5.71
N ASP A 46 17.10 -0.08 5.21
CA ASP A 46 17.85 -1.34 5.37
C ASP A 46 18.13 -1.66 6.85
N LEU A 47 18.51 -0.65 7.64
CA LEU A 47 18.65 -0.79 9.08
C LEU A 47 17.32 -1.22 9.74
N TRP A 48 16.20 -0.63 9.33
CA TRP A 48 14.88 -1.01 9.83
C TRP A 48 14.52 -2.46 9.50
N LEU A 49 14.80 -2.92 8.27
CA LEU A 49 14.60 -4.32 7.88
C LEU A 49 15.46 -5.27 8.72
N SER A 50 16.73 -4.93 8.96
CA SER A 50 17.67 -5.78 9.71
C SER A 50 17.38 -5.85 11.22
N GLN A 51 16.78 -4.80 11.79
CA GLN A 51 16.50 -4.68 13.23
C GLN A 51 15.03 -4.96 13.58
N TYR A 52 14.25 -5.49 12.64
CA TYR A 52 12.81 -5.63 12.80
C TYR A 52 12.43 -6.53 13.97
N ASN A 53 12.13 -5.90 15.11
CA ASN A 53 11.58 -6.53 16.32
C ASN A 53 10.06 -6.24 16.46
N GLY A 54 9.37 -5.92 15.37
CA GLY A 54 7.91 -5.80 15.31
C GLY A 54 7.27 -4.55 15.92
N ASN A 55 8.05 -3.56 16.41
CA ASN A 55 7.49 -2.45 17.20
C ASN A 55 8.02 -1.04 16.92
N ASN A 56 8.95 -0.82 15.98
CA ASN A 56 9.47 0.53 15.71
C ASN A 56 9.06 1.06 14.33
N ASN A 57 7.90 1.72 14.27
CA ASN A 57 7.39 2.35 13.05
C ASN A 57 7.95 3.76 12.81
N GLU A 58 8.74 4.32 13.75
CA GLU A 58 9.24 5.70 13.67
C GLU A 58 10.09 5.93 12.41
N ILE A 59 10.83 4.91 11.96
CA ILE A 59 11.61 4.98 10.72
C ILE A 59 10.68 5.08 9.50
N LEU A 60 9.61 4.29 9.44
CA LEU A 60 8.66 4.37 8.32
C LEU A 60 7.94 5.71 8.29
N ASP A 61 7.61 6.26 9.47
CA ASP A 61 7.04 7.61 9.57
C ASP A 61 8.02 8.66 9.08
N TYR A 62 9.28 8.53 9.47
CA TYR A 62 10.34 9.41 9.01
C TYR A 62 10.41 9.46 7.49
N LEU A 63 10.42 8.30 6.82
CA LEU A 63 10.39 8.21 5.37
C LEU A 63 9.10 8.83 4.80
N THR A 64 7.94 8.38 5.29
CA THR A 64 6.61 8.77 4.79
C THR A 64 6.35 10.28 4.86
N PHE A 65 6.79 10.94 5.93
CA PHE A 65 6.53 12.36 6.14
C PHE A 65 7.65 13.28 5.64
N SER A 66 8.91 12.80 5.56
CA SER A 66 9.98 13.65 5.01
C SER A 66 10.04 13.60 3.49
N PHE A 67 9.82 12.43 2.87
CA PHE A 67 10.04 12.21 1.44
C PHE A 67 9.27 13.20 0.53
N PRO A 68 7.95 13.40 0.69
CA PRO A 68 7.19 14.32 -0.17
C PRO A 68 7.66 15.77 -0.03
N VAL A 69 8.11 16.17 1.16
CA VAL A 69 8.66 17.51 1.40
C VAL A 69 9.99 17.66 0.68
N VAL A 70 10.87 16.67 0.73
CA VAL A 70 12.15 16.72 0.01
C VAL A 70 11.92 16.89 -1.48
N PHE A 71 11.11 16.04 -2.10
CA PHE A 71 10.87 16.09 -3.54
C PHE A 71 10.15 17.37 -3.97
N ARG A 72 9.26 17.91 -3.14
CA ARG A 72 8.58 19.19 -3.42
C ARG A 72 9.56 20.38 -3.48
N TYR A 73 10.62 20.39 -2.66
CA TYR A 73 11.50 21.57 -2.49
C TYR A 73 12.91 21.42 -3.07
N LEU A 74 13.50 20.23 -3.02
CA LEU A 74 14.86 19.95 -3.46
C LEU A 74 14.92 19.52 -4.93
N TYR A 75 14.00 18.67 -5.37
CA TYR A 75 14.07 18.10 -6.73
C TYR A 75 13.92 19.18 -7.81
N LYS A 76 14.74 19.09 -8.85
CA LYS A 76 14.72 19.96 -10.04
C LYS A 76 14.63 19.12 -11.30
N ASP A 77 14.23 19.75 -12.39
CA ASP A 77 14.33 19.13 -13.69
C ASP A 77 15.80 18.90 -14.09
N TYR A 78 16.21 17.63 -14.03
CA TYR A 78 17.54 17.20 -14.43
C TYR A 78 17.59 16.68 -15.87
N SER A 79 16.50 16.76 -16.64
CA SER A 79 16.40 16.19 -17.99
C SER A 79 17.37 16.81 -19.00
N SER A 80 17.87 18.02 -18.72
CA SER A 80 18.89 18.72 -19.53
C SER A 80 20.30 18.65 -18.92
N THR A 81 20.44 18.01 -17.76
CA THR A 81 21.71 17.94 -17.02
C THR A 81 22.48 16.69 -17.44
N GLU A 82 23.72 16.84 -17.88
CA GLU A 82 24.54 15.70 -18.34
C GLU A 82 25.17 14.93 -17.17
N GLY A 83 24.84 13.65 -17.02
CA GLY A 83 25.40 12.77 -15.98
C GLY A 83 25.19 13.27 -14.54
N CYS A 84 25.56 12.46 -13.56
CA CYS A 84 25.62 12.82 -12.15
C CYS A 84 27.01 12.42 -11.61
N PRO A 85 27.73 13.32 -10.91
CA PRO A 85 29.04 12.98 -10.38
C PRO A 85 28.88 11.91 -9.29
N LEU A 86 29.67 10.84 -9.42
CA LEU A 86 29.72 9.78 -8.44
C LEU A 86 30.70 10.17 -7.31
N ILE A 87 30.14 10.68 -6.21
CA ILE A 87 30.91 11.16 -5.06
C ILE A 87 30.50 10.33 -3.83
N PRO A 88 31.42 9.75 -3.04
CA PRO A 88 31.09 9.08 -1.79
C PRO A 88 30.56 10.08 -0.76
N SER A 89 29.65 9.64 0.11
CA SER A 89 29.17 10.47 1.21
C SER A 89 30.26 10.57 2.28
N SER A 90 30.57 11.79 2.71
CA SER A 90 31.38 12.02 3.92
C SER A 90 30.49 12.00 5.17
N LEU A 91 31.08 11.76 6.34
CA LEU A 91 30.40 11.91 7.63
C LEU A 91 29.72 13.27 7.80
N MET A 92 30.38 14.34 7.34
CA MET A 92 29.82 15.70 7.37
C MET A 92 28.58 15.82 6.47
N SER A 93 28.64 15.26 5.25
CA SER A 93 27.50 15.26 4.34
C SER A 93 26.33 14.46 4.93
N MET A 94 26.58 13.30 5.53
CA MET A 94 25.52 12.49 6.14
C MET A 94 24.87 13.18 7.34
N GLN A 95 25.64 13.85 8.18
CA GLN A 95 25.09 14.66 9.28
C GLN A 95 24.26 15.83 8.76
N THR A 96 24.73 16.52 7.72
CA THR A 96 24.00 17.59 7.01
C THR A 96 22.66 17.09 6.47
N ILE A 97 22.66 15.93 5.80
CA ILE A 97 21.44 15.28 5.29
C ILE A 97 20.48 14.93 6.42
N ARG A 98 20.98 14.32 7.51
CA ARG A 98 20.15 13.96 8.67
C ARG A 98 19.44 15.18 9.27
N ASP A 99 20.16 16.27 9.48
CA ASP A 99 19.60 17.51 10.05
C ASP A 99 18.57 18.13 9.10
N PHE A 100 18.85 18.10 7.80
CA PHE A 100 17.91 18.55 6.77
C PHE A 100 16.62 17.70 6.75
N LEU A 101 16.75 16.38 6.76
CA LEU A 101 15.64 15.45 6.70
C LEU A 101 14.79 15.47 7.98
N ASP A 102 15.38 15.73 9.16
CA ASP A 102 14.63 15.97 10.41
C ASP A 102 13.70 17.20 10.30
N ILE A 103 14.16 18.27 9.64
CA ILE A 103 13.31 19.45 9.36
C ILE A 103 12.17 19.06 8.40
N CYS A 104 12.47 18.29 7.35
CA CYS A 104 11.47 17.83 6.39
C CYS A 104 10.42 16.93 7.05
N TYR A 105 10.85 15.98 7.87
CA TYR A 105 9.99 15.09 8.66
C TYR A 105 9.01 15.91 9.50
N LYS A 106 9.51 16.86 10.29
CA LYS A 106 8.68 17.75 11.11
C LYS A 106 7.69 18.56 10.27
N ALA A 107 8.12 19.07 9.12
CA ALA A 107 7.25 19.82 8.22
C ALA A 107 6.11 18.94 7.68
N GLY A 108 6.42 17.77 7.14
CA GLY A 108 5.41 16.86 6.57
C GLY A 108 4.49 16.25 7.62
N LEU A 109 5.01 15.99 8.82
CA LEU A 109 4.21 15.52 9.95
C LEU A 109 3.20 16.58 10.40
N MET A 110 3.60 17.86 10.44
CA MET A 110 2.65 18.95 10.74
C MET A 110 1.66 19.18 9.60
N GLU A 111 2.05 19.00 8.33
CA GLU A 111 1.11 18.99 7.20
C GLU A 111 0.04 17.91 7.37
N ASN A 112 0.44 16.70 7.78
CA ASN A 112 -0.50 15.60 8.05
C ASN A 112 -1.50 15.95 9.16
N TYR A 113 -1.02 16.48 10.29
CA TYR A 113 -1.92 16.87 11.39
C TYR A 113 -2.85 18.00 11.02
N GLU A 114 -2.37 18.98 10.26
CA GLU A 114 -3.24 20.04 9.75
C GLU A 114 -4.32 19.48 8.83
N GLU A 115 -4.01 18.49 7.98
CA GLU A 115 -5.01 17.81 7.14
C GLU A 115 -6.04 17.02 7.98
N LEU A 116 -5.58 16.28 9.00
CA LEU A 116 -6.43 15.54 9.92
C LEU A 116 -7.37 16.44 10.74
N LEU A 117 -6.89 17.61 11.16
CA LEU A 117 -7.70 18.63 11.83
C LEU A 117 -8.72 19.24 10.87
N ARG A 118 -8.29 19.63 9.67
CA ARG A 118 -9.15 20.24 8.65
C ARG A 118 -10.26 19.30 8.19
N THR A 119 -10.00 17.99 8.19
CA THR A 119 -10.96 16.95 7.80
C THR A 119 -11.81 16.44 8.96
N GLY A 120 -11.60 16.96 10.18
CA GLY A 120 -12.38 16.61 11.37
C GLY A 120 -12.09 15.22 11.94
N VAL A 121 -10.97 14.59 11.57
CA VAL A 121 -10.53 13.31 12.15
C VAL A 121 -9.92 13.50 13.54
N LEU A 122 -9.26 14.63 13.75
CA LEU A 122 -8.70 15.04 15.03
C LEU A 122 -9.34 16.32 15.55
N GLN A 123 -9.30 16.49 16.87
CA GLN A 123 -9.61 17.73 17.57
C GLN A 123 -8.36 18.31 18.23
N TYR A 124 -8.37 19.63 18.39
CA TYR A 124 -7.25 20.43 18.87
C TYR A 124 -7.61 21.15 20.17
N GLU A 125 -6.84 20.90 21.23
CA GLU A 125 -6.99 21.57 22.52
C GLU A 125 -5.66 22.21 22.94
N ILE A 126 -5.70 23.45 23.45
CA ILE A 126 -4.54 24.16 23.98
C ILE A 126 -4.48 23.92 25.49
N LYS A 127 -3.37 23.35 25.99
CA LYS A 127 -3.11 23.11 27.42
C LYS A 127 -1.95 23.97 27.92
N GLY A 128 -2.19 25.27 28.03
CA GLY A 128 -1.17 26.28 28.37
C GLY A 128 -0.60 26.99 27.15
N GLU A 129 0.40 27.85 27.31
CA GLU A 129 0.83 28.76 26.24
C GLU A 129 1.45 28.06 25.02
N ASN A 130 2.18 26.96 25.24
CA ASN A 130 2.94 26.28 24.18
C ASN A 130 2.66 24.77 24.07
N ASN A 131 1.67 24.25 24.80
CA ASN A 131 1.33 22.82 24.73
C ASN A 131 0.01 22.62 23.99
N VAL A 132 0.03 21.73 23.02
CA VAL A 132 -1.13 21.29 22.25
C VAL A 132 -1.43 19.85 22.59
N TYR A 133 -2.72 19.54 22.69
CA TYR A 133 -3.20 18.18 22.82
C TYR A 133 -4.06 17.84 21.59
N LEU A 134 -3.68 16.77 20.87
CA LEU A 134 -4.43 16.21 19.74
C LEU A 134 -5.07 14.88 20.14
N SER A 135 -6.37 14.74 19.85
CA SER A 135 -7.12 13.50 20.09
C SER A 135 -8.11 13.23 18.97
N TYR A 136 -8.57 11.99 18.82
CA TYR A 136 -9.61 11.64 17.86
C TYR A 136 -10.95 12.28 18.24
N THR A 137 -11.69 12.70 17.21
CA THR A 137 -13.08 13.16 17.35
C THR A 137 -14.04 12.00 17.56
N ASN A 138 -13.82 10.90 16.84
CA ASN A 138 -14.74 9.77 16.78
C ASN A 138 -14.65 8.86 18.00
N LYS A 139 -15.81 8.37 18.48
CA LYS A 139 -15.89 7.36 19.55
C LYS A 139 -15.13 6.07 19.21
N TYR A 140 -15.29 5.56 17.99
CA TYR A 140 -14.57 4.40 17.47
C TYR A 140 -13.48 4.86 16.51
N PHE A 141 -12.26 5.00 17.04
CA PHE A 141 -11.09 5.46 16.29
C PHE A 141 -10.12 4.31 15.95
N SER A 142 -9.23 4.53 14.98
CA SER A 142 -8.21 3.56 14.54
C SER A 142 -8.75 2.21 14.03
N ILE A 143 -9.97 2.17 13.48
CA ILE A 143 -10.54 0.95 12.91
C ILE A 143 -9.76 0.53 11.66
N GLU A 144 -9.31 1.49 10.85
CA GLU A 144 -8.53 1.24 9.63
C GLU A 144 -7.20 0.53 9.92
N ARG A 145 -6.60 0.80 11.09
CA ARG A 145 -5.40 0.10 11.58
C ARG A 145 -5.70 -1.36 11.88
N VAL A 146 -6.79 -1.62 12.61
CA VAL A 146 -7.24 -3.00 12.91
C VAL A 146 -7.55 -3.76 11.63
N GLU A 147 -8.14 -3.09 10.64
CA GLU A 147 -8.42 -3.68 9.34
C GLU A 147 -7.12 -4.07 8.62
N LYS A 148 -6.14 -3.17 8.49
CA LYS A 148 -4.88 -3.48 7.80
C LYS A 148 -4.05 -4.57 8.49
N VAL A 149 -4.16 -4.73 9.82
CA VAL A 149 -3.56 -5.87 10.54
C VAL A 149 -4.06 -7.22 10.00
N GLN A 150 -5.29 -7.32 9.50
CA GLN A 150 -5.77 -8.58 8.91
C GLN A 150 -5.14 -8.83 7.54
N SER A 151 -4.88 -7.79 6.74
CA SER A 151 -4.10 -7.93 5.49
C SER A 151 -2.70 -8.46 5.79
N VAL A 152 -2.03 -7.94 6.83
CA VAL A 152 -0.71 -8.44 7.28
C VAL A 152 -0.80 -9.91 7.74
N LYS A 153 -1.83 -10.28 8.49
CA LYS A 153 -2.05 -11.68 8.88
C LYS A 153 -2.27 -12.59 7.67
N TYR A 154 -2.95 -12.10 6.64
CA TYR A 154 -3.12 -12.82 5.39
C TYR A 154 -1.78 -13.01 4.67
N SER A 155 -0.96 -11.96 4.54
CA SER A 155 0.40 -12.08 3.99
C SER A 155 1.23 -13.13 4.75
N HIS A 156 1.21 -13.12 6.08
CA HIS A 156 1.86 -14.16 6.89
C HIS A 156 1.27 -15.57 6.66
N ALA A 157 -0.03 -15.70 6.41
CA ALA A 157 -0.64 -16.98 6.08
C ALA A 157 -0.17 -17.49 4.69
N MET A 158 -0.04 -16.59 3.72
CA MET A 158 0.54 -16.90 2.41
C MET A 158 2.03 -17.29 2.51
N MET A 159 2.82 -16.63 3.36
CA MET A 159 4.19 -17.08 3.65
C MET A 159 4.23 -18.51 4.16
N ARG A 160 3.33 -18.85 5.09
CA ARG A 160 3.26 -20.19 5.69
C ARG A 160 2.85 -21.24 4.66
N SER A 161 1.93 -20.94 3.74
CA SER A 161 1.58 -21.89 2.68
C SER A 161 2.73 -22.14 1.72
N MET A 162 3.63 -21.16 1.55
CA MET A 162 4.85 -21.25 0.75
C MET A 162 6.11 -21.63 1.55
N GLN A 163 5.98 -22.13 2.79
CA GLN A 163 7.12 -22.36 3.68
C GLN A 163 8.17 -23.34 3.10
N SER A 164 7.75 -24.36 2.35
CA SER A 164 8.65 -25.29 1.67
C SER A 164 9.54 -24.58 0.65
N GLU A 165 8.99 -23.61 -0.07
CA GLU A 165 9.70 -22.80 -1.05
C GLU A 165 10.74 -21.91 -0.37
N TYR A 166 10.37 -21.25 0.72
CA TYR A 166 11.31 -20.48 1.54
C TYR A 166 12.44 -21.35 2.11
N HIS A 167 12.11 -22.54 2.63
CA HIS A 167 13.13 -23.46 3.14
C HIS A 167 14.10 -23.91 2.02
N ARG A 168 13.59 -24.20 0.83
CA ARG A 168 14.42 -24.50 -0.35
C ARG A 168 15.36 -23.33 -0.69
N GLY A 169 14.88 -22.08 -0.60
CA GLY A 169 15.73 -20.90 -0.77
C GLY A 169 16.85 -20.81 0.27
N LEU A 170 16.51 -20.96 1.56
CA LEU A 170 17.48 -20.89 2.66
C LEU A 170 18.59 -21.95 2.54
N THR A 171 18.25 -23.18 2.14
CA THR A 171 19.25 -24.25 1.95
C THR A 171 20.22 -23.97 0.78
N GLN A 172 19.77 -23.23 -0.24
CA GLN A 172 20.60 -22.84 -1.38
C GLN A 172 21.46 -21.59 -1.08
N LEU A 173 21.04 -20.75 -0.12
CA LEU A 173 21.62 -19.44 0.13
C LEU A 173 23.14 -19.46 0.34
N ILE A 174 23.67 -20.41 1.12
CA ILE A 174 25.13 -20.50 1.35
C ILE A 174 25.89 -20.71 0.04
N ARG A 175 25.38 -21.58 -0.84
CA ARG A 175 25.98 -21.85 -2.15
C ARG A 175 25.91 -20.62 -3.06
N ILE A 176 24.79 -19.89 -3.01
CA ILE A 176 24.59 -18.65 -3.78
C ILE A 176 25.57 -17.57 -3.29
N ILE A 177 25.71 -17.37 -1.98
CA ILE A 177 26.66 -16.42 -1.39
C ILE A 177 28.09 -16.74 -1.82
N ASN A 178 28.50 -18.02 -1.75
CA ASN A 178 29.85 -18.44 -2.18
C ASN A 178 30.12 -18.16 -3.68
N LYS A 179 29.08 -18.14 -4.52
CA LYS A 179 29.20 -17.69 -5.92
C LYS A 179 29.36 -16.18 -5.98
N MET A 180 28.47 -15.44 -5.30
CA MET A 180 28.48 -13.98 -5.28
C MET A 180 29.82 -13.40 -4.81
N GLU A 181 30.48 -14.01 -3.82
CA GLU A 181 31.82 -13.64 -3.34
C GLU A 181 32.90 -13.58 -4.44
N LYS A 182 32.77 -14.46 -5.44
CA LYS A 182 33.68 -14.54 -6.60
C LYS A 182 33.35 -13.53 -7.68
N LEU A 183 32.10 -13.08 -7.75
CA LEU A 183 31.60 -12.16 -8.79
C LEU A 183 31.77 -10.70 -8.39
N VAL A 184 31.78 -10.39 -7.08
CA VAL A 184 31.82 -9.01 -6.59
C VAL A 184 33.24 -8.51 -6.35
N TYR A 185 33.46 -7.24 -6.69
CA TYR A 185 34.73 -6.54 -6.52
C TYR A 185 34.53 -5.07 -6.11
N THR A 186 35.47 -4.53 -5.36
CA THR A 186 35.56 -3.09 -5.08
C THR A 186 35.89 -2.35 -6.37
N TRP A 187 35.13 -1.31 -6.66
CA TRP A 187 35.28 -0.46 -7.84
C TRP A 187 35.37 1.01 -7.40
N ASN A 188 36.32 1.75 -7.96
CA ASN A 188 36.52 3.17 -7.67
C ASN A 188 36.57 3.49 -6.15
N ASP A 189 37.31 2.67 -5.40
CA ASP A 189 37.58 2.72 -3.95
C ASP A 189 36.36 2.57 -3.02
N ASP A 190 35.28 3.31 -3.26
CA ASP A 190 34.11 3.38 -2.37
C ASP A 190 32.87 2.65 -2.91
N PHE A 191 32.96 2.05 -4.11
CA PHE A 191 31.84 1.46 -4.82
C PHE A 191 32.05 -0.02 -5.14
N ILE A 192 31.04 -0.67 -5.70
CA ILE A 192 31.09 -2.08 -6.08
C ILE A 192 30.72 -2.28 -7.53
N GLY A 193 31.32 -3.30 -8.15
CA GLY A 193 30.84 -3.91 -9.38
C GLY A 193 30.66 -5.42 -9.18
N TYR A 194 29.81 -6.04 -9.99
CA TYR A 194 29.63 -7.49 -9.99
C TYR A 194 29.18 -8.00 -11.35
N GLU A 195 29.61 -9.23 -11.66
CA GLU A 195 29.23 -9.97 -12.87
C GLU A 195 27.90 -10.73 -12.68
N ALA A 196 27.25 -11.08 -13.79
CA ALA A 196 26.02 -11.89 -13.80
C ALA A 196 26.32 -13.39 -13.73
N ASP A 197 25.45 -14.15 -13.04
CA ASP A 197 25.45 -15.62 -13.03
C ASP A 197 23.98 -16.09 -13.07
N PRO A 198 23.58 -16.92 -14.06
CA PRO A 198 22.18 -17.32 -14.21
C PRO A 198 21.57 -18.01 -12.98
N GLU A 199 22.37 -18.72 -12.19
CA GLU A 199 21.87 -19.39 -10.98
C GLU A 199 21.63 -18.39 -9.85
N VAL A 200 22.48 -17.37 -9.72
CA VAL A 200 22.26 -16.25 -8.81
C VAL A 200 21.01 -15.48 -9.22
N ASP A 201 20.85 -15.18 -10.52
CA ASP A 201 19.70 -14.44 -11.03
C ASP A 201 18.38 -15.20 -10.79
N LEU A 202 18.32 -16.48 -11.15
CA LEU A 202 17.13 -17.33 -10.93
C LEU A 202 16.77 -17.45 -9.44
N PHE A 203 17.76 -17.46 -8.56
CA PHE A 203 17.53 -17.50 -7.12
C PHE A 203 16.78 -16.26 -6.63
N PHE A 204 17.21 -15.06 -7.05
CA PHE A 204 16.57 -13.81 -6.62
C PHE A 204 15.25 -13.51 -7.33
N ILE A 205 15.08 -13.94 -8.58
CA ILE A 205 13.79 -13.84 -9.28
C ILE A 205 12.73 -14.62 -8.50
N ARG A 206 13.08 -15.84 -8.08
CA ARG A 206 12.18 -16.67 -7.28
C ARG A 206 11.84 -16.03 -5.93
N ASN A 207 12.81 -15.40 -5.26
CA ASN A 207 12.54 -14.71 -3.99
C ASN A 207 11.57 -13.54 -4.19
N ALA A 208 11.80 -12.70 -5.22
CA ALA A 208 10.90 -11.59 -5.54
C ALA A 208 9.48 -12.08 -5.89
N GLN A 209 9.34 -13.19 -6.61
CA GLN A 209 8.03 -13.81 -6.87
C GLN A 209 7.31 -14.25 -5.60
N LEU A 210 8.04 -14.82 -4.63
CA LEU A 210 7.46 -15.25 -3.35
C LEU A 210 7.03 -14.05 -2.49
N ASP A 211 7.79 -12.96 -2.51
CA ASP A 211 7.46 -11.73 -1.80
C ASP A 211 6.24 -11.03 -2.44
N PHE A 212 6.22 -10.95 -3.77
CA PHE A 212 5.09 -10.41 -4.54
C PHE A 212 3.78 -11.18 -4.29
N ALA A 213 3.84 -12.51 -4.19
CA ALA A 213 2.67 -13.37 -3.97
C ALA A 213 1.96 -13.12 -2.62
N GLN A 214 2.62 -12.48 -1.66
CA GLN A 214 2.03 -12.15 -0.36
C GLN A 214 1.42 -10.75 -0.29
N ALA A 215 1.79 -9.89 -1.24
CA ALA A 215 1.21 -8.55 -1.32
C ALA A 215 -0.29 -8.66 -1.62
N THR A 216 -1.03 -7.63 -1.18
CA THR A 216 -2.50 -7.58 -1.27
C THR A 216 -3.01 -6.53 -2.25
N GLU A 217 -2.07 -5.80 -2.85
CA GLU A 217 -2.34 -4.63 -3.69
C GLU A 217 -2.33 -5.00 -5.18
N TRP A 218 -1.68 -6.10 -5.59
CA TRP A 218 -1.51 -6.44 -7.00
C TRP A 218 -2.77 -7.00 -7.68
N ASP A 219 -3.73 -7.50 -6.91
CA ASP A 219 -4.91 -8.24 -7.40
C ASP A 219 -6.05 -7.34 -7.91
N GLY A 220 -5.82 -6.03 -8.00
CA GLY A 220 -6.83 -5.03 -8.38
C GLY A 220 -7.39 -5.16 -9.80
N PHE A 221 -6.74 -5.92 -10.68
CA PHE A 221 -7.09 -6.10 -12.09
C PHE A 221 -6.73 -7.49 -12.61
N SER A 222 -7.44 -7.95 -13.65
CA SER A 222 -7.05 -9.14 -14.41
C SER A 222 -5.70 -8.94 -15.10
N GLU A 223 -4.91 -10.01 -15.24
CA GLU A 223 -3.63 -10.02 -15.94
C GLU A 223 -3.70 -9.48 -17.38
N THR A 224 -4.83 -9.71 -18.07
CA THR A 224 -5.05 -9.28 -19.46
C THR A 224 -5.72 -7.90 -19.57
N SER A 225 -5.99 -7.23 -18.44
CA SER A 225 -6.47 -5.83 -18.46
C SER A 225 -5.43 -4.94 -19.12
N LYS A 226 -5.85 -4.03 -19.99
CA LYS A 226 -4.92 -3.15 -20.72
C LYS A 226 -4.87 -1.75 -20.14
N PHE A 227 -3.67 -1.17 -20.14
CA PHE A 227 -3.36 0.23 -19.82
C PHE A 227 -2.41 0.77 -20.90
N GLY A 228 -2.86 1.72 -21.71
CA GLY A 228 -2.09 2.19 -22.87
C GLY A 228 -1.73 1.06 -23.84
N ASP A 229 -2.69 0.16 -24.10
CA ASP A 229 -2.55 -1.07 -24.90
C ASP A 229 -1.58 -2.14 -24.37
N ILE A 230 -0.93 -1.90 -23.23
CA ILE A 230 -0.05 -2.86 -22.54
C ILE A 230 -0.86 -3.64 -21.51
N GLU A 231 -0.74 -4.97 -21.52
CA GLU A 231 -1.42 -5.84 -20.56
C GLU A 231 -0.82 -5.70 -19.15
N TYR A 232 -1.69 -5.75 -18.14
CA TYR A 232 -1.36 -5.49 -16.74
C TYR A 232 -0.23 -6.39 -16.22
N HIS A 233 -0.20 -7.65 -16.66
CA HIS A 233 0.83 -8.60 -16.26
C HIS A 233 2.26 -8.15 -16.64
N PHE A 234 2.44 -7.32 -17.69
CA PHE A 234 3.76 -6.80 -18.04
C PHE A 234 4.28 -5.81 -17.00
N PHE A 235 3.42 -4.96 -16.43
CA PHE A 235 3.80 -4.05 -15.34
C PHE A 235 4.17 -4.83 -14.08
N LEU A 236 3.40 -5.87 -13.73
CA LEU A 236 3.72 -6.75 -12.59
C LEU A 236 5.04 -7.47 -12.79
N SER A 237 5.27 -8.01 -13.99
CA SER A 237 6.50 -8.73 -14.33
C SER A 237 7.73 -7.80 -14.28
N ALA A 238 7.58 -6.56 -14.74
CA ALA A 238 8.64 -5.55 -14.65
C ALA A 238 8.97 -5.22 -13.20
N LEU A 239 7.95 -5.08 -12.35
CA LEU A 239 8.15 -4.80 -10.94
C LEU A 239 8.84 -5.96 -10.21
N ILE A 240 8.44 -7.20 -10.47
CA ILE A 240 9.13 -8.40 -9.94
C ILE A 240 10.60 -8.42 -10.38
N ALA A 241 10.89 -8.04 -11.63
CA ALA A 241 12.25 -7.95 -12.13
C ALA A 241 13.07 -6.87 -11.41
N ILE A 242 12.50 -5.67 -11.23
CA ILE A 242 13.12 -4.55 -10.51
C ILE A 242 13.42 -4.97 -9.06
N GLU A 243 12.45 -5.56 -8.37
CA GLU A 243 12.59 -6.05 -7.00
C GLU A 243 13.66 -7.15 -6.91
N SER A 244 13.66 -8.11 -7.85
CA SER A 244 14.68 -9.16 -7.92
C SER A 244 16.09 -8.59 -8.08
N ILE A 245 16.27 -7.60 -8.95
CA ILE A 245 17.58 -6.95 -9.15
C ILE A 245 18.01 -6.25 -7.85
N ASN A 246 17.06 -5.58 -7.18
CA ASN A 246 17.33 -4.82 -5.96
C ASN A 246 17.68 -5.72 -4.75
N ILE A 247 16.95 -6.82 -4.54
CA ILE A 247 17.25 -7.80 -3.48
C ILE A 247 18.61 -8.47 -3.75
N LYS A 248 18.89 -8.85 -5.00
CA LYS A 248 20.19 -9.38 -5.42
C LYS A 248 21.31 -8.39 -5.12
N HIS A 249 21.11 -7.12 -5.47
CA HIS A 249 22.08 -6.06 -5.25
C HIS A 249 22.37 -5.85 -3.75
N SER A 250 21.34 -5.80 -2.90
CA SER A 250 21.52 -5.71 -1.44
C SER A 250 22.33 -6.90 -0.89
N GLN A 251 22.09 -8.12 -1.38
CA GLN A 251 22.91 -9.26 -0.99
C GLN A 251 24.37 -9.13 -1.47
N PHE A 252 24.62 -8.57 -2.67
CA PHE A 252 25.97 -8.24 -3.13
C PHE A 252 26.65 -7.19 -2.26
N VAL A 253 25.93 -6.15 -1.83
CA VAL A 253 26.43 -5.13 -0.88
C VAL A 253 26.91 -5.80 0.41
N GLN A 254 26.10 -6.69 1.00
CA GLN A 254 26.47 -7.42 2.21
C GLN A 254 27.70 -8.32 2.02
N VAL A 255 27.84 -8.96 0.85
CA VAL A 255 29.01 -9.78 0.52
C VAL A 255 30.26 -8.90 0.31
N ALA A 256 30.12 -7.77 -0.39
CA ALA A 256 31.20 -6.85 -0.65
C ALA A 256 31.77 -6.24 0.64
N MET A 257 30.90 -5.77 1.55
CA MET A 257 31.34 -5.20 2.83
C MET A 257 32.05 -6.20 3.74
N LYS A 258 31.73 -7.50 3.62
CA LYS A 258 32.48 -8.56 4.31
C LYS A 258 33.87 -8.78 3.72
N LYS A 259 33.99 -8.64 2.40
CA LYS A 259 35.24 -8.81 1.65
C LYS A 259 36.17 -7.60 1.78
N ASP A 260 35.59 -6.41 1.81
CA ASP A 260 36.28 -5.12 1.96
C ASP A 260 35.57 -4.28 3.05
N PRO A 261 36.07 -4.32 4.30
CA PRO A 261 35.47 -3.59 5.41
C PRO A 261 35.52 -2.07 5.31
N ASN A 262 36.22 -1.49 4.32
CA ASN A 262 36.22 -0.04 4.10
C ASN A 262 34.98 0.44 3.34
N LEU A 263 34.24 -0.46 2.68
CA LEU A 263 33.02 -0.13 1.97
C LEU A 263 31.91 0.23 2.96
N GLU A 264 31.21 1.33 2.69
CA GLU A 264 30.07 1.77 3.48
C GLU A 264 28.76 1.55 2.72
N SER A 265 27.80 0.85 3.32
CA SER A 265 26.53 0.45 2.66
C SER A 265 25.80 1.63 2.03
N HIS A 266 25.81 2.79 2.66
CA HIS A 266 25.12 3.96 2.15
C HIS A 266 25.71 4.51 0.84
N ASN A 267 26.96 4.19 0.49
CA ASN A 267 27.55 4.60 -0.79
C ASN A 267 27.20 3.63 -1.94
N ILE A 268 26.82 2.41 -1.60
CA ILE A 268 26.72 1.29 -2.56
C ILE A 268 25.34 0.65 -2.66
N LEU A 269 24.42 0.99 -1.76
CA LEU A 269 23.06 0.43 -1.74
C LEU A 269 22.15 1.06 -2.81
N PRO A 270 22.08 2.40 -2.97
CA PRO A 270 21.45 2.99 -4.15
C PRO A 270 22.39 2.89 -5.35
N CYS A 271 21.82 2.70 -6.53
CA CYS A 271 22.60 2.49 -7.75
C CYS A 271 22.29 3.58 -8.78
N ILE A 272 23.33 4.19 -9.35
CA ILE A 272 23.18 5.05 -10.53
C ILE A 272 23.28 4.16 -11.77
N GLU A 273 22.26 4.21 -12.61
CA GLU A 273 22.16 3.40 -13.82
C GLU A 273 21.88 4.27 -15.04
N ASP A 274 22.41 3.86 -16.19
CA ASP A 274 22.08 4.51 -17.45
C ASP A 274 20.66 4.12 -17.87
N TYR A 275 19.86 5.12 -18.25
CA TYR A 275 18.46 4.98 -18.63
C TYR A 275 18.25 3.89 -19.69
N ILE A 276 19.07 3.92 -20.75
CA ILE A 276 18.95 2.97 -21.86
C ILE A 276 19.24 1.53 -21.42
N THR A 277 20.20 1.33 -20.50
CA THR A 277 20.51 0.01 -19.95
C THR A 277 19.34 -0.56 -19.16
N VAL A 278 18.62 0.28 -18.42
CA VAL A 278 17.41 -0.15 -17.69
C VAL A 278 16.29 -0.50 -18.67
N VAL A 279 16.08 0.29 -19.73
CA VAL A 279 15.11 -0.02 -20.80
C VAL A 279 15.45 -1.35 -21.48
N ASP A 280 16.70 -1.55 -21.86
CA ASP A 280 17.17 -2.80 -22.49
C ASP A 280 16.97 -4.01 -21.59
N THR A 281 17.25 -3.85 -20.29
CA THR A 281 17.03 -4.90 -19.29
C THR A 281 15.56 -5.27 -19.17
N ILE A 282 14.66 -4.28 -19.09
CA ILE A 282 13.21 -4.52 -19.03
C ILE A 282 12.71 -5.16 -20.32
N SER A 283 13.13 -4.66 -21.49
CA SER A 283 12.76 -5.21 -22.80
C SER A 283 13.19 -6.68 -22.91
N TYR A 284 14.42 -7.01 -22.51
CA TYR A 284 14.93 -8.38 -22.51
C TYR A 284 14.14 -9.30 -21.58
N ILE A 285 13.89 -8.87 -20.34
CA ILE A 285 13.20 -9.70 -19.34
C ILE A 285 11.75 -9.95 -19.72
N LEU A 286 11.06 -8.93 -20.25
CA LEU A 286 9.66 -9.04 -20.63
C LEU A 286 9.44 -9.66 -22.02
N GLY A 287 10.48 -9.73 -22.85
CA GLY A 287 10.36 -10.14 -24.25
C GLY A 287 9.53 -9.16 -25.08
N THR A 288 9.63 -7.86 -24.79
CA THR A 288 8.86 -6.79 -25.44
C THR A 288 9.76 -5.84 -26.24
N SER A 289 9.16 -4.94 -27.02
CA SER A 289 9.92 -3.90 -27.74
C SER A 289 10.55 -2.88 -26.76
N GLN A 290 11.60 -2.19 -27.19
CA GLN A 290 12.19 -1.09 -26.40
C GLN A 290 11.16 0.01 -26.10
N GLU A 291 10.28 0.34 -27.03
CA GLU A 291 9.21 1.35 -26.85
C GLU A 291 8.21 0.93 -25.74
N THR A 292 7.82 -0.35 -25.74
CA THR A 292 6.98 -0.92 -24.68
C THR A 292 7.69 -0.90 -23.34
N ALA A 293 8.98 -1.31 -23.31
CA ALA A 293 9.79 -1.31 -22.08
C ALA A 293 10.01 0.11 -21.53
N GLU A 294 10.19 1.10 -22.40
CA GLU A 294 10.31 2.51 -22.04
C GLU A 294 9.01 3.02 -21.40
N THR A 295 7.87 2.69 -22.01
CA THR A 295 6.54 3.02 -21.47
C THR A 295 6.33 2.42 -20.09
N ILE A 296 6.73 1.16 -19.89
CA ILE A 296 6.65 0.48 -18.59
C ILE A 296 7.62 1.12 -17.58
N LEU A 297 8.88 1.36 -17.93
CA LEU A 297 9.86 2.00 -17.05
C LEU A 297 9.36 3.37 -16.57
N ASN A 298 8.72 4.15 -17.44
CA ASN A 298 8.19 5.46 -17.09
C ASN A 298 7.11 5.42 -16.00
N THR A 299 6.45 4.27 -15.76
CA THR A 299 5.52 4.07 -14.63
C THR A 299 6.19 3.83 -13.28
N PHE A 300 7.51 3.58 -13.26
CA PHE A 300 8.31 3.41 -12.05
C PHE A 300 9.30 4.57 -11.81
N LEU A 301 9.31 5.53 -12.73
CA LEU A 301 10.23 6.66 -12.74
C LEU A 301 9.57 7.89 -12.11
N PHE A 302 10.28 8.55 -11.20
CA PHE A 302 9.97 9.91 -10.78
C PHE A 302 10.81 10.93 -11.59
N ASP A 303 10.13 11.99 -12.04
CA ASP A 303 10.71 13.12 -12.78
C ASP A 303 9.99 14.44 -12.42
N GLU A 304 10.33 15.54 -13.10
CA GLU A 304 9.74 16.86 -12.84
C GLU A 304 8.23 16.88 -13.10
N GLU A 305 7.74 16.16 -14.12
CA GLU A 305 6.31 16.13 -14.47
C GLU A 305 5.47 15.52 -13.34
N LYS A 306 6.06 14.58 -12.60
CA LYS A 306 5.44 13.87 -11.48
C LYS A 306 5.58 14.60 -10.14
N ARG A 307 6.38 15.67 -10.06
CA ARG A 307 6.69 16.36 -8.79
C ARG A 307 5.46 16.89 -8.08
N GLU A 308 4.54 17.53 -8.80
CA GLU A 308 3.32 18.06 -8.18
C GLU A 308 2.43 16.92 -7.65
N TYR A 309 2.26 15.86 -8.45
CA TYR A 309 1.42 14.72 -8.11
C TYR A 309 1.92 13.99 -6.86
N TYR A 310 3.22 13.73 -6.74
CA TYR A 310 3.81 13.06 -5.57
C TYR A 310 4.25 14.03 -4.46
N SER A 311 3.84 15.29 -4.52
CA SER A 311 4.14 16.25 -3.47
C SER A 311 3.28 16.08 -2.22
N HIS A 312 2.19 15.31 -2.28
CA HIS A 312 1.27 15.09 -1.16
C HIS A 312 1.83 14.16 -0.09
N ILE A 313 1.38 14.32 1.15
CA ILE A 313 1.76 13.45 2.25
C ILE A 313 1.24 12.03 2.00
N SER A 314 2.05 11.02 2.30
CA SER A 314 1.77 9.58 2.08
C SER A 314 2.02 9.03 0.68
N ALA A 315 2.48 9.87 -0.25
CA ALA A 315 2.98 9.47 -1.56
C ALA A 315 4.00 8.32 -1.42
N PRO A 316 3.86 7.22 -2.18
CA PRO A 316 4.82 6.12 -2.15
C PRO A 316 6.17 6.56 -2.74
N ASN A 317 7.26 5.93 -2.29
CA ASN A 317 8.60 6.21 -2.81
C ASN A 317 8.74 5.61 -4.22
N PRO A 318 9.35 6.33 -5.17
CA PRO A 318 9.59 5.85 -6.52
C PRO A 318 10.76 4.85 -6.55
N PRO A 319 10.64 3.75 -7.33
CA PRO A 319 11.76 2.85 -7.60
C PRO A 319 12.95 3.56 -8.28
N PHE A 320 12.68 4.42 -9.26
CA PHE A 320 13.70 5.17 -9.99
C PHE A 320 13.45 6.67 -9.91
N ILE A 321 14.52 7.45 -9.83
CA ILE A 321 14.49 8.91 -9.85
C ILE A 321 15.38 9.40 -10.97
N ARG A 322 14.85 10.24 -11.87
CA ARG A 322 15.68 10.86 -12.91
C ARG A 322 16.67 11.81 -12.25
N ILE A 323 17.96 11.55 -12.44
CA ILE A 323 19.01 12.43 -11.91
C ILE A 323 19.79 13.11 -13.01
N SER A 324 19.64 12.73 -14.28
CA SER A 324 20.27 13.41 -15.43
C SER A 324 19.49 13.13 -16.72
N SER A 325 19.97 13.64 -17.85
CA SER A 325 19.44 13.33 -19.18
C SER A 325 19.59 11.85 -19.55
N THR A 326 20.59 11.15 -18.99
CA THR A 326 20.94 9.77 -19.33
C THR A 326 20.93 8.81 -18.15
N GLN A 327 20.76 9.29 -16.91
CA GLN A 327 20.93 8.46 -15.71
C GLN A 327 19.74 8.53 -14.76
N LEU A 328 19.50 7.38 -14.14
CA LEU A 328 18.53 7.15 -13.09
C LEU A 328 19.24 6.80 -11.79
N LEU A 329 18.68 7.22 -10.66
CA LEU A 329 19.02 6.71 -9.35
C LEU A 329 17.97 5.67 -8.96
N ARG A 330 18.38 4.40 -8.85
CA ARG A 330 17.53 3.34 -8.31
C ARG A 330 17.58 3.38 -6.78
N SER A 331 16.43 3.61 -6.16
CA SER A 331 16.29 3.61 -4.70
C SER A 331 15.98 2.21 -4.19
N PHE A 332 16.79 1.72 -3.25
CA PHE A 332 16.57 0.43 -2.59
C PHE A 332 15.23 0.41 -1.83
N SER A 333 14.94 1.45 -1.06
CA SER A 333 13.66 1.58 -0.35
C SER A 333 12.49 1.76 -1.31
N GLY A 334 12.64 2.52 -2.40
CA GLY A 334 11.59 2.68 -3.42
C GLY A 334 11.24 1.40 -4.17
N CYS A 335 12.21 0.49 -4.35
CA CYS A 335 11.99 -0.80 -5.02
C CYS A 335 11.33 -1.87 -4.12
N ILE A 336 11.29 -1.68 -2.79
CA ILE A 336 10.78 -2.68 -1.83
C ILE A 336 9.58 -2.15 -1.04
N TYR A 337 9.60 -0.88 -0.64
CA TYR A 337 8.56 -0.28 0.19
C TYR A 337 7.44 0.34 -0.65
N ARG A 338 6.31 -0.38 -0.74
CA ARG A 338 5.08 0.03 -1.46
C ARG A 338 5.27 0.28 -2.97
N PRO A 339 6.08 -0.50 -3.72
CA PRO A 339 6.29 -0.22 -5.14
C PRO A 339 5.05 -0.52 -6.01
N ILE A 340 4.19 -1.46 -5.60
CA ILE A 340 2.91 -1.74 -6.27
C ILE A 340 1.99 -0.52 -6.18
N GLU A 341 1.96 0.17 -5.03
CA GLU A 341 1.15 1.37 -4.86
C GLU A 341 1.64 2.51 -5.75
N PHE A 342 2.97 2.67 -5.91
CA PHE A 342 3.54 3.64 -6.83
C PHE A 342 3.09 3.35 -8.27
N MET A 343 3.25 2.10 -8.73
CA MET A 343 2.85 1.64 -10.05
C MET A 343 1.35 1.87 -10.32
N LEU A 344 0.48 1.47 -9.37
CA LEU A 344 -0.96 1.64 -9.51
C LEU A 344 -1.38 3.12 -9.57
N ALA A 345 -0.72 3.99 -8.80
CA ALA A 345 -0.94 5.42 -8.86
C ALA A 345 -0.58 5.99 -10.25
N GLU A 346 0.54 5.56 -10.83
CA GLU A 346 0.93 5.98 -12.19
C GLU A 346 0.00 5.42 -13.27
N LEU A 347 -0.41 4.16 -13.19
CA LEU A 347 -1.38 3.59 -14.13
C LEU A 347 -2.70 4.37 -14.11
N LYS A 348 -3.18 4.73 -12.93
CA LYS A 348 -4.39 5.56 -12.76
C LYS A 348 -4.22 6.96 -13.32
N ARG A 349 -3.05 7.58 -13.11
CA ARG A 349 -2.74 8.94 -13.57
C ARG A 349 -2.59 9.01 -15.08
N LEU A 350 -1.87 8.05 -15.68
CA LEU A 350 -1.58 8.00 -17.11
C LEU A 350 -2.77 7.50 -17.94
N TYR A 351 -3.52 6.54 -17.41
CA TYR A 351 -4.58 5.85 -18.15
C TYR A 351 -5.92 5.82 -17.38
N PRO A 352 -6.52 6.98 -17.05
CA PRO A 352 -7.74 7.04 -16.25
C PRO A 352 -8.95 6.35 -16.91
N GLU A 353 -9.06 6.42 -18.24
CA GLU A 353 -10.16 5.75 -18.97
C GLU A 353 -10.03 4.22 -18.94
N ASP A 354 -8.80 3.72 -19.09
CA ASP A 354 -8.50 2.30 -18.97
C ASP A 354 -8.74 1.80 -17.55
N TRP A 355 -8.32 2.59 -16.55
CA TRP A 355 -8.60 2.33 -15.14
C TRP A 355 -10.10 2.17 -14.91
N ASP A 356 -10.90 3.17 -15.30
CA ASP A 356 -12.35 3.17 -15.11
C ASP A 356 -13.03 2.00 -15.85
N ARG A 357 -12.57 1.66 -17.06
CA ARG A 357 -13.05 0.48 -17.79
C ARG A 357 -12.74 -0.80 -17.03
N ASN A 358 -11.49 -1.00 -16.61
CA ASN A 358 -11.02 -2.23 -15.98
C ASN A 358 -11.63 -2.42 -14.58
N THR A 359 -11.97 -1.33 -13.86
CA THR A 359 -12.64 -1.44 -12.55
C THR A 359 -14.05 -2.05 -12.62
N LYS A 360 -14.72 -2.04 -13.78
CA LYS A 360 -16.06 -2.64 -13.95
C LYS A 360 -16.06 -4.16 -13.76
N GLU A 361 -14.92 -4.81 -13.99
CA GLU A 361 -14.78 -6.26 -13.86
C GLU A 361 -14.54 -6.71 -12.40
N ARG A 362 -14.17 -5.79 -11.51
CA ARG A 362 -13.80 -6.08 -10.11
C ARG A 362 -14.89 -6.81 -9.35
N GLU A 363 -16.15 -6.44 -9.52
CA GLU A 363 -17.26 -7.11 -8.84
C GLU A 363 -17.37 -8.59 -9.24
N ARG A 364 -17.26 -8.88 -10.55
CA ARG A 364 -17.27 -10.27 -11.05
C ARG A 364 -16.08 -11.04 -10.50
N MET A 365 -14.87 -10.48 -10.58
CA MET A 365 -13.67 -11.11 -10.04
C MET A 365 -13.81 -11.43 -8.55
N PHE A 366 -14.33 -10.48 -7.76
CA PHE A 366 -14.52 -10.64 -6.33
C PHE A 366 -15.56 -11.72 -6.01
N ARG A 367 -16.66 -11.78 -6.77
CA ARG A 367 -17.67 -12.84 -6.67
C ARG A 367 -17.08 -14.21 -6.99
N ASP A 368 -16.34 -14.32 -8.08
CA ASP A 368 -15.73 -15.59 -8.53
C ASP A 368 -14.75 -16.11 -7.47
N GLU A 369 -13.96 -15.23 -6.85
CA GLU A 369 -13.09 -15.58 -5.73
C GLU A 369 -13.85 -16.06 -4.49
N LEU A 370 -14.93 -15.37 -4.11
CA LEU A 370 -15.78 -15.78 -3.00
C LEU A 370 -16.33 -17.19 -3.21
N TYR A 371 -16.81 -17.48 -4.42
CA TYR A 371 -17.43 -18.78 -4.74
C TYR A 371 -16.46 -19.95 -4.78
N LYS A 372 -15.14 -19.72 -4.91
CA LYS A 372 -14.13 -20.78 -4.76
C LYS A 372 -14.15 -21.44 -3.39
N TYR A 373 -14.73 -20.80 -2.37
CA TYR A 373 -14.91 -21.37 -1.03
C TYR A 373 -16.21 -22.15 -0.84
N PHE A 374 -17.11 -22.13 -1.83
CA PHE A 374 -18.44 -22.73 -1.78
C PHE A 374 -18.70 -23.60 -3.02
N THR A 375 -17.74 -24.46 -3.36
CA THR A 375 -17.80 -25.34 -4.55
C THR A 375 -18.44 -26.69 -4.28
N ASP A 376 -18.67 -27.05 -3.01
CA ASP A 376 -19.37 -28.28 -2.66
C ASP A 376 -20.79 -28.26 -3.22
N ASP A 377 -21.28 -29.40 -3.71
CA ASP A 377 -22.63 -29.53 -4.24
C ASP A 377 -23.70 -29.09 -3.24
N ARG A 378 -23.42 -29.06 -1.93
CA ARG A 378 -24.25 -28.48 -0.87
C ARG A 378 -24.67 -27.04 -1.14
N PHE A 379 -23.81 -26.23 -1.77
CA PHE A 379 -24.06 -24.81 -1.97
C PHE A 379 -24.62 -24.52 -3.35
N ILE A 380 -25.55 -23.56 -3.43
CA ILE A 380 -26.01 -22.97 -4.69
C ILE A 380 -25.46 -21.54 -4.76
N THR A 381 -24.78 -21.23 -5.87
CA THR A 381 -24.21 -19.91 -6.16
C THR A 381 -24.72 -19.38 -7.50
N PHE A 382 -24.61 -18.07 -7.70
CA PHE A 382 -25.16 -17.38 -8.88
C PHE A 382 -24.07 -16.58 -9.59
N ASN A 383 -23.71 -16.96 -10.81
CA ASN A 383 -22.66 -16.31 -11.60
C ASN A 383 -22.99 -14.88 -12.10
N ARG A 384 -23.99 -14.23 -11.51
CA ARG A 384 -24.47 -12.88 -11.84
C ARG A 384 -24.97 -12.19 -10.58
N SER A 385 -24.99 -10.86 -10.59
CA SER A 385 -25.77 -10.10 -9.62
C SER A 385 -27.28 -10.35 -9.82
N ILE A 386 -28.03 -10.16 -8.75
CA ILE A 386 -29.49 -10.30 -8.74
C ILE A 386 -30.10 -8.91 -8.52
N ASP A 387 -30.64 -8.33 -9.59
CA ASP A 387 -31.33 -7.05 -9.53
C ASP A 387 -32.69 -7.20 -8.85
N ILE A 388 -32.91 -6.44 -7.79
CA ILE A 388 -34.21 -6.35 -7.12
C ILE A 388 -34.99 -5.20 -7.75
N VAL A 389 -36.04 -5.56 -8.47
CA VAL A 389 -36.89 -4.62 -9.21
C VAL A 389 -38.31 -4.63 -8.64
N GLU A 390 -38.83 -3.44 -8.36
CA GLU A 390 -40.21 -3.25 -7.93
C GLU A 390 -40.90 -2.20 -8.80
N ASN A 391 -42.09 -2.54 -9.31
CA ASN A 391 -42.87 -1.68 -10.22
C ASN A 391 -42.05 -1.15 -11.41
N GLY A 392 -41.17 -2.00 -11.97
CA GLY A 392 -40.30 -1.64 -13.10
C GLY A 392 -39.09 -0.76 -12.75
N LYS A 393 -38.87 -0.42 -11.46
CA LYS A 393 -37.73 0.34 -10.99
C LYS A 393 -36.78 -0.55 -10.18
N ARG A 394 -35.48 -0.49 -10.48
CA ARG A 394 -34.44 -1.14 -9.65
C ARG A 394 -34.39 -0.44 -8.29
N ILE A 395 -34.60 -1.22 -7.23
CA ILE A 395 -34.53 -0.77 -5.84
C ILE A 395 -33.09 -0.90 -5.35
N THR A 396 -32.53 -2.10 -5.51
CA THR A 396 -31.17 -2.45 -5.12
C THR A 396 -30.74 -3.71 -5.89
N ASP A 397 -29.58 -4.25 -5.60
CA ASP A 397 -29.03 -5.47 -6.18
C ASP A 397 -28.32 -6.32 -5.13
N ILE A 398 -28.22 -7.62 -5.39
CA ILE A 398 -27.41 -8.54 -4.59
C ILE A 398 -26.21 -8.94 -5.43
N ASP A 399 -25.02 -8.48 -5.05
CA ASP A 399 -23.80 -8.76 -5.81
C ASP A 399 -23.46 -10.25 -5.79
N ALA A 400 -23.65 -10.94 -4.67
CA ALA A 400 -23.47 -12.38 -4.57
C ALA A 400 -24.53 -13.01 -3.66
N CYS A 401 -25.02 -14.18 -4.05
CA CYS A 401 -25.93 -14.99 -3.26
C CYS A 401 -25.36 -16.40 -3.08
N ILE A 402 -25.45 -16.94 -1.87
CA ILE A 402 -25.06 -18.31 -1.52
C ILE A 402 -26.20 -18.95 -0.76
N ILE A 403 -26.58 -20.17 -1.12
CA ILE A 403 -27.62 -20.93 -0.44
C ILE A 403 -27.04 -22.24 0.04
N ASP A 404 -27.25 -22.54 1.31
CA ASP A 404 -26.89 -23.80 1.92
C ASP A 404 -28.08 -24.77 1.86
N LYS A 405 -28.01 -25.81 1.02
CA LYS A 405 -29.12 -26.77 0.86
C LYS A 405 -29.37 -27.64 2.09
N GLU A 406 -28.38 -27.78 2.98
CA GLU A 406 -28.56 -28.60 4.18
C GLU A 406 -29.30 -27.83 5.26
N THR A 407 -28.96 -26.55 5.45
CA THR A 407 -29.55 -25.74 6.51
C THR A 407 -30.70 -24.86 6.01
N ASN A 408 -30.88 -24.71 4.69
CA ASN A 408 -31.77 -23.75 4.03
C ASN A 408 -31.47 -22.29 4.40
N ASP A 409 -30.23 -21.98 4.80
CA ASP A 409 -29.78 -20.61 5.01
C ASP A 409 -29.38 -19.94 3.69
N ILE A 410 -29.62 -18.63 3.62
CA ILE A 410 -29.33 -17.82 2.43
C ILE A 410 -28.45 -16.65 2.84
N ALA A 411 -27.32 -16.47 2.17
CA ALA A 411 -26.47 -15.30 2.30
C ALA A 411 -26.73 -14.35 1.14
N PHE A 412 -27.24 -13.16 1.43
CA PHE A 412 -27.23 -12.03 0.50
C PHE A 412 -26.01 -11.16 0.79
N ILE A 413 -25.21 -10.89 -0.23
CA ILE A 413 -23.88 -10.33 -0.06
C ILE A 413 -23.73 -9.12 -0.96
N GLN A 414 -23.38 -7.98 -0.37
CA GLN A 414 -22.84 -6.83 -1.08
C GLN A 414 -21.31 -6.92 -1.05
N LEU A 415 -20.70 -6.88 -2.22
CA LEU A 415 -19.27 -6.79 -2.43
C LEU A 415 -18.88 -5.33 -2.72
N LYS A 416 -17.81 -4.85 -2.09
CA LYS A 416 -17.30 -3.50 -2.34
C LYS A 416 -15.79 -3.56 -2.54
N TRP A 417 -15.35 -3.18 -3.73
CA TRP A 417 -13.92 -3.04 -4.01
C TRP A 417 -13.52 -1.57 -3.96
N GLN A 418 -12.88 -1.16 -2.87
CA GLN A 418 -12.41 0.22 -2.71
C GLN A 418 -11.02 0.38 -3.29
N ASP A 419 -10.71 1.51 -3.92
CA ASP A 419 -9.32 1.90 -4.18
C ASP A 419 -8.59 2.17 -2.86
N SER A 420 -7.26 2.05 -2.84
CA SER A 420 -6.40 2.30 -1.66
C SER A 420 -6.78 3.57 -0.91
N ILE A 421 -7.09 3.47 0.38
CA ILE A 421 -7.42 4.65 1.22
C ILE A 421 -6.18 5.42 1.66
N TYR A 422 -4.99 4.80 1.52
CA TYR A 422 -3.72 5.26 2.08
C TYR A 422 -3.02 6.35 1.26
N GLU A 423 -3.64 6.80 0.16
CA GLU A 423 -3.15 7.89 -0.69
C GLU A 423 -3.21 9.24 0.03
N SER A 424 -4.27 9.54 0.78
CA SER A 424 -4.42 10.79 1.53
C SER A 424 -5.55 10.71 2.56
N VAL A 425 -5.52 11.61 3.55
CA VAL A 425 -6.61 11.75 4.52
C VAL A 425 -7.92 12.14 3.82
N ARG A 426 -7.86 12.97 2.78
CA ARG A 426 -9.03 13.26 1.94
C ARG A 426 -9.59 12.01 1.28
N SER A 427 -8.74 11.14 0.72
CA SER A 427 -9.13 9.87 0.09
C SER A 427 -9.83 8.97 1.11
N LEU A 428 -9.26 8.83 2.32
CA LEU A 428 -9.89 8.13 3.44
C LEU A 428 -11.30 8.64 3.73
N VAL A 429 -11.43 9.93 4.02
CA VAL A 429 -12.70 10.51 4.49
C VAL A 429 -13.79 10.38 3.42
N SER A 430 -13.43 10.60 2.15
CA SER A 430 -14.35 10.44 1.03
C SER A 430 -14.78 8.99 0.83
N LYS A 431 -13.83 8.04 0.80
CA LYS A 431 -14.11 6.62 0.60
C LYS A 431 -14.89 6.02 1.75
N ARG A 432 -14.54 6.37 3.00
CA ARG A 432 -15.32 6.03 4.19
C ARG A 432 -16.76 6.48 4.06
N LYS A 433 -17.00 7.77 3.78
CA LYS A 433 -18.35 8.33 3.66
C LYS A 433 -19.15 7.57 2.61
N ASN A 434 -18.59 7.43 1.41
CA ASN A 434 -19.23 6.73 0.30
C ASN A 434 -19.55 5.26 0.63
N TYR A 435 -18.63 4.56 1.31
CA TYR A 435 -18.83 3.17 1.70
C TYR A 435 -19.95 3.03 2.73
N VAL A 436 -19.88 3.78 3.84
CA VAL A 436 -20.85 3.70 4.94
C VAL A 436 -22.24 4.08 4.45
N GLU A 437 -22.38 5.17 3.69
CA GLU A 437 -23.69 5.62 3.18
C GLU A 437 -24.31 4.58 2.24
N LYS A 438 -23.56 4.11 1.23
CA LYS A 438 -24.08 3.17 0.23
C LYS A 438 -24.37 1.79 0.83
N ALA A 439 -23.49 1.28 1.68
CA ALA A 439 -23.67 -0.04 2.27
C ALA A 439 -24.79 -0.04 3.32
N THR A 440 -24.91 1.00 4.14
CA THR A 440 -26.02 1.11 5.11
C THR A 440 -27.36 1.19 4.39
N LYS A 441 -27.44 2.01 3.33
CA LYS A 441 -28.63 2.08 2.48
C LYS A 441 -28.97 0.72 1.88
N TRP A 442 -27.98 0.00 1.37
CA TRP A 442 -28.20 -1.35 0.81
C TRP A 442 -28.79 -2.30 1.84
N VAL A 443 -28.24 -2.35 3.07
CA VAL A 443 -28.77 -3.21 4.13
C VAL A 443 -30.23 -2.87 4.45
N GLN A 444 -30.55 -1.58 4.54
CA GLN A 444 -31.92 -1.10 4.79
C GLN A 444 -32.88 -1.49 3.65
N ASP A 445 -32.47 -1.28 2.40
CA ASP A 445 -33.29 -1.60 1.23
C ASP A 445 -33.53 -3.13 1.14
N ILE A 446 -32.52 -3.95 1.43
CA ILE A 446 -32.65 -5.43 1.47
C ILE A 446 -33.57 -5.89 2.61
N GLU A 447 -33.38 -5.37 3.82
CA GLU A 447 -34.22 -5.72 4.97
C GLU A 447 -35.68 -5.35 4.72
N GLN A 448 -35.93 -4.14 4.21
CA GLN A 448 -37.26 -3.69 3.84
C GLN A 448 -37.87 -4.61 2.77
N TRP A 449 -37.10 -4.95 1.73
CA TRP A 449 -37.55 -5.82 0.65
C TRP A 449 -37.89 -7.23 1.15
N ILE A 450 -37.06 -7.85 1.99
CA ILE A 450 -37.32 -9.16 2.60
C ILE A 450 -38.62 -9.13 3.41
N ASN A 451 -38.83 -8.08 4.21
CA ASN A 451 -40.02 -7.94 5.03
C ASN A 451 -41.30 -7.82 4.19
N MET A 452 -41.27 -7.06 3.09
CA MET A 452 -42.45 -6.80 2.25
C MET A 452 -42.74 -7.88 1.19
N THR A 453 -41.74 -8.66 0.78
CA THR A 453 -41.83 -9.59 -0.37
C THR A 453 -42.13 -11.01 0.08
N SER A 454 -43.11 -11.72 -0.47
CA SER A 454 -43.38 -13.12 -0.08
C SER A 454 -42.21 -14.08 -0.42
N GLU A 455 -42.08 -15.18 0.32
CA GLU A 455 -41.03 -16.20 0.06
C GLU A 455 -41.08 -16.75 -1.36
N ARG A 456 -42.29 -16.96 -1.89
CA ARG A 456 -42.49 -17.34 -3.29
C ARG A 456 -41.89 -16.31 -4.25
N ARG A 457 -42.12 -15.02 -4.01
CA ARG A 457 -41.59 -13.96 -4.88
C ARG A 457 -40.07 -13.85 -4.75
N ILE A 458 -39.49 -14.04 -3.55
CA ILE A 458 -38.04 -14.13 -3.36
C ILE A 458 -37.48 -15.34 -4.16
N ALA A 459 -38.12 -16.50 -4.08
CA ALA A 459 -37.73 -17.68 -4.83
C ALA A 459 -37.79 -17.44 -6.35
N ASP A 460 -38.80 -16.72 -6.85
CA ASP A 460 -38.90 -16.33 -8.26
C ASP A 460 -37.71 -15.44 -8.69
N PHE A 461 -37.28 -14.48 -7.86
CA PHE A 461 -36.08 -13.66 -8.13
C PHE A 461 -34.79 -14.49 -8.18
N LEU A 462 -34.68 -15.47 -7.28
CA LEU A 462 -33.56 -16.41 -7.23
C LEU A 462 -33.67 -17.53 -8.28
N GLN A 463 -34.80 -17.64 -9.00
CA GLN A 463 -35.10 -18.73 -9.93
C GLN A 463 -35.03 -20.12 -9.27
N LEU A 464 -35.62 -20.23 -8.07
CA LEU A 464 -35.63 -21.43 -7.25
C LEU A 464 -37.04 -21.89 -6.91
N SER A 465 -37.16 -23.12 -6.42
CA SER A 465 -38.40 -23.57 -5.79
C SER A 465 -38.62 -22.83 -4.45
N PRO A 466 -39.86 -22.37 -4.14
CA PRO A 466 -40.19 -21.72 -2.88
C PRO A 466 -39.80 -22.49 -1.62
N GLN A 467 -39.69 -23.83 -1.70
CA GLN A 467 -39.29 -24.69 -0.59
C GLN A 467 -37.85 -24.44 -0.08
N PHE A 468 -37.00 -23.79 -0.88
CA PHE A 468 -35.62 -23.45 -0.52
C PHE A 468 -35.49 -22.05 0.09
N VAL A 469 -36.59 -21.32 0.22
CA VAL A 469 -36.59 -19.94 0.72
C VAL A 469 -37.36 -19.86 2.03
N CYS A 470 -36.66 -19.49 3.10
CA CYS A 470 -37.24 -19.13 4.38
C CYS A 470 -36.71 -17.75 4.78
N LYS A 471 -37.59 -16.76 4.96
CA LYS A 471 -37.15 -15.37 5.24
C LYS A 471 -36.28 -15.25 6.48
N ASP A 472 -36.62 -15.99 7.54
CA ASP A 472 -35.93 -15.93 8.83
C ASP A 472 -34.49 -16.50 8.76
N LYS A 473 -34.17 -17.19 7.66
CA LYS A 473 -32.86 -17.79 7.38
C LYS A 473 -32.01 -16.98 6.39
N ILE A 474 -32.50 -15.81 5.98
CA ILE A 474 -31.73 -14.88 5.14
C ILE A 474 -30.80 -14.06 6.04
N LYS A 475 -29.51 -14.05 5.71
CA LYS A 475 -28.46 -13.28 6.39
C LYS A 475 -27.80 -12.33 5.40
N SER A 476 -27.67 -11.06 5.77
CA SER A 476 -27.03 -10.03 4.95
C SER A 476 -25.55 -9.87 5.32
N PHE A 477 -24.68 -9.79 4.32
CA PHE A 477 -23.24 -9.58 4.47
C PHE A 477 -22.81 -8.37 3.66
N VAL A 478 -21.93 -7.56 4.22
CA VAL A 478 -21.23 -6.48 3.51
C VAL A 478 -19.74 -6.76 3.58
N ILE A 479 -19.15 -7.07 2.43
CA ILE A 479 -17.75 -7.48 2.33
C ILE A 479 -16.96 -6.45 1.52
N GLY A 480 -16.03 -5.78 2.19
CA GLY A 480 -15.08 -4.86 1.55
C GLY A 480 -13.79 -5.57 1.14
N ARG A 481 -13.16 -5.19 0.03
CA ARG A 481 -11.89 -5.80 -0.42
C ARG A 481 -10.75 -5.48 0.54
N HIS A 482 -10.47 -4.19 0.74
CA HIS A 482 -9.34 -3.74 1.57
C HIS A 482 -9.79 -3.21 2.95
N ASN A 483 -11.03 -2.74 3.08
CA ASN A 483 -11.60 -2.31 4.36
C ASN A 483 -13.08 -2.71 4.44
N GLY A 484 -13.45 -3.42 5.51
CA GLY A 484 -14.85 -3.77 5.79
C GLY A 484 -15.56 -2.79 6.71
N ASN A 485 -14.78 -2.12 7.58
CA ASN A 485 -15.25 -1.20 8.60
C ASN A 485 -14.37 0.06 8.63
N TYR A 486 -14.91 1.13 9.22
CA TYR A 486 -14.24 2.43 9.30
C TYR A 486 -14.47 3.12 10.65
N SER A 487 -13.57 4.02 11.00
CA SER A 487 -13.72 4.83 12.21
C SER A 487 -14.90 5.78 12.12
N GLY A 488 -15.65 5.91 13.21
CA GLY A 488 -16.95 6.57 13.26
C GLY A 488 -17.48 6.72 14.68
N ASP A 489 -18.59 7.42 14.85
CA ASP A 489 -19.28 7.53 16.15
C ASP A 489 -20.22 6.36 16.40
N GLU A 490 -20.69 5.73 15.33
CA GLU A 490 -21.66 4.65 15.36
C GLU A 490 -21.04 3.34 14.86
N ARG A 491 -21.60 2.23 15.34
CA ARG A 491 -21.32 0.90 14.80
C ARG A 491 -22.22 0.67 13.58
N PRO A 492 -21.75 -0.09 12.57
CA PRO A 492 -22.61 -0.57 11.50
C PRO A 492 -23.81 -1.35 12.05
N CYS A 493 -24.91 -1.37 11.30
CA CYS A 493 -26.14 -2.02 11.71
C CYS A 493 -25.93 -3.53 11.97
N SER A 494 -26.47 -4.02 13.11
CA SER A 494 -26.24 -5.38 13.61
C SER A 494 -27.05 -6.46 12.91
N ASN A 495 -27.95 -6.09 12.01
CA ASN A 495 -28.72 -7.02 11.16
C ASN A 495 -27.93 -7.50 9.93
N ALA A 496 -26.72 -6.98 9.73
CA ALA A 496 -25.77 -7.47 8.72
C ALA A 496 -24.41 -7.81 9.35
N ALA A 497 -23.65 -8.67 8.68
CA ALA A 497 -22.27 -8.99 9.03
C ALA A 497 -21.31 -8.18 8.15
N TRP A 498 -20.45 -7.36 8.77
CA TRP A 498 -19.54 -6.44 8.09
C TRP A 498 -18.11 -6.92 8.22
N CYS A 499 -17.46 -7.23 7.10
CA CYS A 499 -16.12 -7.83 7.11
C CYS A 499 -15.26 -7.30 5.96
N GLN A 500 -13.95 -7.32 6.14
CA GLN A 500 -13.03 -7.26 5.01
C GLN A 500 -12.76 -8.67 4.46
N TRP A 501 -12.33 -8.72 3.20
CA TRP A 501 -11.98 -9.95 2.50
C TRP A 501 -10.95 -10.81 3.24
N TYR A 502 -9.83 -10.22 3.67
CA TYR A 502 -8.74 -10.98 4.29
C TYR A 502 -9.10 -11.58 5.64
N ASN A 503 -10.02 -10.94 6.38
CA ASN A 503 -10.56 -11.51 7.61
C ASN A 503 -11.59 -12.61 7.30
N LEU A 504 -12.42 -12.41 6.26
CA LEU A 504 -13.37 -13.42 5.81
C LEU A 504 -12.67 -14.72 5.39
N THR A 505 -11.62 -14.63 4.56
CA THR A 505 -10.87 -15.82 4.10
C THR A 505 -10.21 -16.56 5.26
N LYS A 506 -9.68 -15.85 6.26
CA LYS A 506 -9.20 -16.44 7.52
C LYS A 506 -10.31 -17.18 8.26
N LEU A 507 -11.49 -16.58 8.45
CA LEU A 507 -12.62 -17.19 9.17
C LEU A 507 -13.14 -18.45 8.47
N ILE A 508 -13.22 -18.41 7.14
CA ILE A 508 -13.54 -19.57 6.29
C ILE A 508 -12.48 -20.66 6.48
N GLY A 509 -11.20 -20.32 6.38
CA GLY A 509 -10.09 -21.27 6.53
C GLY A 509 -10.05 -21.98 7.89
N VAL A 510 -10.40 -21.29 8.99
CA VAL A 510 -10.50 -21.88 10.32
C VAL A 510 -11.71 -22.82 10.45
N SER A 511 -12.77 -22.58 9.67
CA SER A 511 -14.03 -23.33 9.74
C SER A 511 -14.06 -24.59 8.86
N GLN A 512 -13.13 -24.71 7.89
CA GLN A 512 -12.94 -25.89 7.01
C GLN A 512 -14.26 -26.48 6.47
N ASN A 513 -14.54 -27.75 6.75
CA ASN A 513 -15.67 -28.51 6.21
C ASN A 513 -17.00 -28.28 6.95
N ASP A 514 -17.01 -27.48 8.03
CA ASP A 514 -18.18 -27.20 8.86
C ASP A 514 -18.58 -25.72 8.76
N ILE A 515 -18.47 -25.16 7.55
CA ILE A 515 -18.93 -23.80 7.25
C ILE A 515 -20.44 -23.85 7.03
N THR A 516 -21.16 -23.10 7.86
CA THR A 516 -22.57 -22.77 7.61
C THR A 516 -22.72 -21.26 7.57
N ILE A 517 -23.73 -20.78 6.84
CA ILE A 517 -24.01 -19.35 6.71
C ILE A 517 -24.23 -18.68 8.09
N PRO A 518 -25.02 -19.25 9.03
CA PRO A 518 -25.19 -18.66 10.36
C PRO A 518 -23.89 -18.60 11.16
N LYS A 519 -23.09 -19.67 11.15
CA LYS A 519 -21.81 -19.72 11.87
C LYS A 519 -20.86 -18.64 11.35
N LEU A 520 -20.79 -18.46 10.04
CA LEU A 520 -19.96 -17.41 9.43
C LEU A 520 -20.45 -16.01 9.82
N PHE A 521 -21.76 -15.78 9.79
CA PHE A 521 -22.38 -14.53 10.22
C PHE A 521 -21.99 -14.19 11.66
N ASP A 522 -22.17 -15.14 12.59
CA ASP A 522 -21.88 -14.95 14.01
C ASP A 522 -20.38 -14.73 14.27
N LEU A 523 -19.50 -15.44 13.57
CA LEU A 523 -18.05 -15.26 13.68
C LEU A 523 -17.61 -13.86 13.24
N ILE A 524 -18.15 -13.35 12.13
CA ILE A 524 -17.85 -11.99 11.66
C ILE A 524 -18.32 -10.96 12.69
N GLN A 525 -19.54 -11.10 13.22
CA GLN A 525 -20.05 -10.17 14.23
C GLN A 525 -19.20 -10.19 15.51
N LYS A 526 -18.74 -11.38 15.92
CA LYS A 526 -17.86 -11.55 17.08
C LYS A 526 -16.49 -10.90 16.86
N GLU A 527 -15.86 -11.11 15.69
CA GLU A 527 -14.54 -10.55 15.35
C GLU A 527 -14.59 -9.08 14.90
N SER A 528 -15.76 -8.44 14.95
CA SER A 528 -15.92 -7.03 14.58
C SER A 528 -14.87 -6.13 15.23
N PRO A 529 -14.21 -5.23 14.48
CA PRO A 529 -13.14 -4.39 15.02
C PRO A 529 -13.64 -3.43 16.11
N TYR A 530 -14.95 -3.12 16.13
CA TYR A 530 -15.56 -2.30 17.17
C TYR A 530 -15.62 -2.97 18.56
N ASN A 531 -15.36 -4.28 18.64
CA ASN A 531 -15.28 -5.03 19.90
C ASN A 531 -13.86 -5.06 20.48
N GLN A 532 -12.86 -4.54 19.76
CA GLN A 532 -11.47 -4.50 20.20
C GLN A 532 -11.20 -3.22 21.00
N GLN A 533 -10.43 -3.33 22.09
CA GLN A 533 -9.96 -2.16 22.81
C GLN A 533 -8.75 -1.57 22.08
N ASN A 534 -8.91 -0.37 21.54
CA ASN A 534 -7.81 0.38 20.93
C ASN A 534 -7.10 1.18 22.02
N SER A 535 -5.97 0.69 22.52
CA SER A 535 -5.06 1.48 23.35
C SER A 535 -4.01 2.14 22.45
N ILE A 536 -3.88 3.46 22.58
CA ILE A 536 -2.86 4.23 21.89
C ILE A 536 -1.95 4.81 22.96
N SER A 537 -0.67 4.46 22.89
CA SER A 537 0.35 5.08 23.73
C SER A 537 0.48 6.55 23.33
N PRO A 538 0.34 7.49 24.27
CA PRO A 538 0.60 8.89 23.97
C PRO A 538 2.04 9.09 23.48
N SER A 539 2.23 9.94 22.49
CA SER A 539 3.54 10.39 22.03
C SER A 539 3.67 11.91 22.13
N GLU A 540 4.91 12.41 22.19
CA GLU A 540 5.18 13.83 22.34
C GLU A 540 6.14 14.30 21.24
N ILE A 541 5.76 15.36 20.54
CA ILE A 541 6.64 16.04 19.58
C ILE A 541 7.05 17.38 20.16
N LYS A 542 8.37 17.61 20.27
CA LYS A 542 8.94 18.89 20.67
C LYS A 542 9.47 19.65 19.46
N TYR A 543 9.11 20.93 19.35
CA TYR A 543 9.61 21.84 18.33
C TYR A 543 9.91 23.23 18.92
N GLY A 544 11.19 23.51 19.20
CA GLY A 544 11.56 24.71 19.93
C GLY A 544 10.90 24.73 21.30
N ASN A 545 10.11 25.77 21.58
CA ASN A 545 9.35 25.89 22.84
C ASN A 545 7.97 25.23 22.78
N TYR A 546 7.56 24.70 21.63
CA TYR A 546 6.27 24.03 21.46
C TYR A 546 6.35 22.55 21.81
N CYS A 547 5.32 22.05 22.49
CA CYS A 547 5.10 20.66 22.80
C CYS A 547 3.74 20.23 22.23
N ILE A 548 3.71 19.14 21.48
CA ILE A 548 2.47 18.55 20.96
C ILE A 548 2.35 17.16 21.59
N GLN A 549 1.35 16.98 22.45
CA GLN A 549 0.95 15.68 22.97
C GLN A 549 -0.06 15.05 22.05
N LEU A 550 0.22 13.82 21.65
CA LEU A 550 -0.54 13.05 20.69
C LEU A 550 -1.17 11.86 21.38
N VAL A 551 -2.49 11.75 21.34
CA VAL A 551 -3.20 10.51 21.69
C VAL A 551 -3.80 9.87 20.43
N ALA A 552 -3.18 10.17 19.30
CA ALA A 552 -3.49 9.63 17.99
C ALA A 552 -2.18 9.49 17.20
N PRO A 553 -1.82 8.29 16.72
CA PRO A 553 -0.73 8.18 15.77
C PRO A 553 -1.10 8.99 14.49
N PRO A 554 -0.11 9.51 13.75
CA PRO A 554 -0.33 10.09 12.44
C PRO A 554 -1.18 9.18 11.54
N TYR A 555 -1.81 9.72 10.50
CA TYR A 555 -2.43 8.87 9.47
C TYR A 555 -1.38 7.92 8.87
N ASN A 556 -1.78 6.70 8.47
CA ASN A 556 -0.98 5.59 7.90
C ASN A 556 -0.43 4.47 8.80
N TYR A 557 -0.81 4.38 10.09
CA TYR A 557 -0.30 3.29 10.93
C TYR A 557 -1.13 2.03 10.76
N ALA A 558 -0.55 1.06 10.07
CA ALA A 558 -0.63 -0.33 10.46
C ALA A 558 0.77 -0.94 10.46
#